data_AF-W1WVA4-F1
#
_entry.id   AF-W1WVA4-F1
#
_cell.length_a   1.000
_cell.length_b   1.000
_cell.length_c   1.000
_cell.angle_alpha   90.00
_cell.angle_beta   90.00
_cell.angle_gamma   90.00
#
_symmetry.space_group_name_H-M   'P 1'
#
loop_
_entity.id
_entity.type
_entity.pdbx_description
1 polymer ?
#
loop_
_entity_poly.entity_id
_entity_poly.type
_entity_poly.pdbx_seq_one_letter_code
_entity_poly.pdbx_strand_id
1 'polypeptide(L)' 'GDVHGKAGMLEDLLKTWDGKTQLLFLGDLIDRGEDSRRVLEMVKDLVENQGAICISGNHEYMFLTWLDNPEESYDHYRR' A
#
# COMPACT_ATOMS: atom_id res chain seq x y z
N GLY A 1 -4.10 2.71 9.04
CA GLY A 1 -3.03 3.71 9.00
C GLY A 1 -2.00 3.27 8.01
N ASP A 2 -0.96 4.08 7.85
CA ASP A 2 0.03 3.95 6.77
C ASP A 2 0.88 2.69 6.96
N VAL A 3 1.19 2.02 5.86
CA VAL A 3 1.98 0.77 5.88
C VAL A 3 3.40 1.03 5.40
N HIS A 4 3.58 1.91 4.40
CA HIS A 4 4.88 2.34 3.90
C HIS A 4 5.89 1.19 3.73
N GLY A 5 5.52 0.17 2.95
CA GLY A 5 6.40 -0.96 2.62
C GLY A 5 6.82 -1.85 3.80
N LYS A 6 6.21 -1.72 4.97
CA LYS A 6 6.49 -2.55 6.15
C LYS A 6 5.69 -3.86 6.14
N ALA A 7 6.02 -4.73 5.19
CA ALA A 7 5.32 -6.01 5.00
C ALA A 7 5.23 -6.85 6.29
N GLY A 8 6.33 -6.98 7.05
CA GLY A 8 6.32 -7.75 8.29
C GLY A 8 5.37 -7.18 9.36
N MET A 9 5.30 -5.86 9.48
CA MET A 9 4.36 -5.20 10.41
C MET A 9 2.91 -5.41 9.97
N LEU A 10 2.63 -5.36 8.66
CA LEU A 10 1.31 -5.67 8.13
C LEU A 10 0.93 -7.13 8.39
N GLU A 11 1.85 -8.08 8.16
CA GLU A 11 1.62 -9.50 8.45
C GLU A 11 1.32 -9.72 9.94
N ASP A 12 2.08 -9.07 10.84
CA ASP A 12 1.85 -9.16 12.28
C ASP A 12 0.51 -8.53 12.70
N LEU A 13 0.13 -7.40 12.11
CA LEU A 13 -1.16 -6.77 12.36
C LEU A 13 -2.33 -7.67 11.92
N LEU A 14 -2.23 -8.27 10.73
CA LEU A 14 -3.27 -9.13 10.17
C LEU A 14 -3.49 -10.40 11.01
N LYS A 15 -2.51 -10.87 11.79
CA LYS A 15 -2.72 -11.97 12.76
C LYS A 15 -3.74 -11.63 13.85
N THR A 16 -3.96 -10.35 14.12
CA THR A 16 -4.95 -9.89 15.12
C THR A 16 -6.34 -9.70 14.53
N TRP A 17 -6.46 -9.73 13.21
CA TRP A 17 -7.74 -9.56 12.52
C TRP A 17 -8.57 -10.84 12.57
N ASP A 18 -9.87 -10.71 12.82
CA ASP A 18 -10.79 -11.83 13.00
C ASP A 18 -11.29 -12.43 11.66
N GLY A 19 -10.90 -11.84 10.53
CA GLY A 19 -11.34 -12.23 9.19
C GLY A 19 -12.81 -11.92 8.89
N LYS A 20 -13.49 -11.19 9.77
CA LYS A 20 -14.93 -10.89 9.66
C LYS A 20 -15.22 -9.39 9.66
N THR A 21 -14.46 -8.64 10.46
CA THR A 21 -14.54 -7.19 10.52
C THR A 21 -14.07 -6.60 9.19
N GLN A 22 -14.81 -5.62 8.65
CA GLN A 22 -14.42 -4.97 7.39
C GLN A 22 -13.01 -4.37 7.51
N LEU A 23 -12.12 -4.82 6.64
CA LEU A 23 -10.79 -4.26 6.53
C LEU A 23 -10.81 -3.11 5.52
N LEU A 24 -10.31 -1.94 5.96
CA LEU A 24 -10.19 -0.73 5.14
C LEU A 24 -8.76 -0.19 5.21
N PHE A 25 -8.06 -0.24 4.08
CA PHE A 25 -6.76 0.39 3.89
C PHE A 25 -6.96 1.84 3.44
N LEU A 26 -6.28 2.77 4.11
CA LEU A 26 -6.45 4.22 3.91
C LEU A 26 -5.44 4.83 2.92
N GLY A 27 -4.65 4.00 2.24
CA GLY A 27 -3.55 4.42 1.37
C GLY A 27 -2.19 4.32 2.04
N ASP A 28 -1.18 4.87 1.38
CA ASP A 28 0.23 4.92 1.81
C ASP A 28 0.77 3.53 2.15
N LEU A 29 0.60 2.64 1.17
CA LEU A 29 1.07 1.26 1.19
C LEU A 29 2.55 1.16 0.81
N ILE A 30 3.02 2.07 -0.04
CA ILE A 30 4.37 2.05 -0.62
C ILE A 30 5.33 3.08 0.01
N ASP A 31 6.58 3.03 -0.45
CA ASP A 31 7.72 3.86 -0.06
C ASP A 31 8.21 3.67 1.38
N ARG A 32 9.45 4.11 1.66
CA ARG A 32 10.14 4.12 2.98
C ARG A 32 10.48 2.77 3.62
N GLY A 33 9.64 1.76 3.46
CA GLY A 33 9.86 0.41 3.98
C GLY A 33 10.71 -0.46 3.07
N GLU A 34 11.04 -1.63 3.59
CA GLU A 34 11.91 -2.61 2.95
C GLU A 34 11.24 -3.39 1.82
N ASP A 35 9.90 -3.49 1.80
CA ASP A 35 9.20 -4.38 0.86
C ASP A 35 7.79 -3.88 0.47
N SER A 36 7.76 -2.79 -0.31
CA SER A 36 6.50 -2.26 -0.88
C SER A 36 5.80 -3.26 -1.80
N ARG A 37 6.55 -4.10 -2.51
CA ARG A 37 5.97 -5.11 -3.40
C ARG A 37 5.15 -6.12 -2.61
N ARG A 38 5.72 -6.68 -1.55
CA ARG A 38 5.01 -7.66 -0.71
C ARG A 38 3.77 -7.07 -0.07
N VAL A 39 3.81 -5.82 0.38
CA VAL A 39 2.63 -5.10 0.88
C VAL A 39 1.53 -5.05 -0.18
N LEU A 40 1.85 -4.65 -1.41
CA LEU A 40 0.87 -4.58 -2.50
C LEU A 40 0.29 -5.95 -2.84
N GLU A 41 1.12 -7.00 -2.89
CA GLU A 41 0.65 -8.37 -3.14
C GLU A 41 -0.32 -8.85 -2.05
N MET A 42 -0.04 -8.56 -0.78
CA MET A 42 -0.92 -8.91 0.34
C MET A 42 -2.24 -8.14 0.31
N VAL A 43 -2.19 -6.81 0.10
CA VAL A 43 -3.40 -5.98 0.06
C VAL A 43 -4.26 -6.37 -1.13
N LYS A 44 -3.66 -6.66 -2.29
CA LYS A 44 -4.37 -7.14 -3.47
C LYS A 44 -5.12 -8.44 -3.19
N ASP A 45 -4.47 -9.42 -2.55
CA ASP A 45 -5.11 -10.69 -2.16
C ASP A 45 -6.32 -10.44 -1.24
N LEU A 46 -6.14 -9.59 -0.21
CA LEU A 46 -7.20 -9.20 0.72
C LEU A 46 -8.40 -8.54 0.05
N VAL A 47 -8.15 -7.70 -0.96
CA VAL A 47 -9.22 -7.05 -1.73
C VAL A 47 -9.94 -8.06 -2.63
N GLU A 48 -9.19 -8.86 -3.39
CA GLU A 48 -9.74 -9.79 -4.38
C GLU A 48 -10.47 -10.98 -3.74
N ASN A 49 -9.96 -11.50 -2.61
CA ASN A 49 -10.39 -12.77 -2.05
C ASN A 49 -11.07 -12.65 -0.68
N GLN A 50 -10.90 -11.54 0.05
CA GLN A 50 -11.46 -11.34 1.39
C GLN A 50 -12.33 -10.09 1.53
N GLY A 51 -12.58 -9.35 0.44
CA GLY A 51 -13.47 -8.21 0.42
C GLY A 51 -12.94 -6.99 1.17
N ALA A 52 -11.63 -6.87 1.35
CA ALA A 52 -11.03 -5.65 1.87
C ALA A 52 -11.27 -4.48 0.90
N ILE A 53 -11.34 -3.26 1.45
CA ILE A 53 -11.41 -2.03 0.67
C ILE A 53 -10.07 -1.33 0.76
N CYS A 54 -9.55 -0.86 -0.36
CA CYS A 54 -8.33 -0.06 -0.42
C CYS A 54 -8.59 1.24 -1.16
N ILE A 55 -8.26 2.37 -0.53
CA ILE A 55 -8.21 3.68 -1.19
C ILE A 55 -6.75 4.06 -1.46
N SER A 56 -6.52 4.87 -2.49
CA SER A 56 -5.17 5.34 -2.83
C SER A 56 -4.75 6.50 -1.93
N GLY A 57 -3.52 6.44 -1.42
CA GLY A 57 -2.87 7.54 -0.69
C GLY A 57 -2.06 8.46 -1.61
N ASN A 58 -1.38 9.44 -1.01
CA ASN A 58 -0.53 10.36 -1.78
C ASN A 58 0.70 9.66 -2.33
N HIS A 59 1.24 8.66 -1.64
CA HIS A 59 2.38 7.90 -2.13
C HIS A 59 2.03 7.11 -3.39
N GLU A 60 0.88 6.43 -3.43
CA GLU A 60 0.42 5.74 -4.63
C GLU A 60 0.18 6.73 -5.79
N TYR A 61 -0.40 7.90 -5.51
CA TYR A 61 -0.62 8.93 -6.52
C TYR A 61 0.70 9.43 -7.13
N MET A 62 1.71 9.71 -6.30
CA MET A 62 3.02 10.15 -6.77
C MET A 62 3.71 9.08 -7.61
N PHE A 63 3.61 7.82 -7.21
CA PHE A 63 4.19 6.71 -7.97
C PHE A 63 3.52 6.52 -9.34
N LEU A 64 2.19 6.60 -9.41
CA LEU A 64 1.46 6.52 -10.67
C LEU A 64 1.78 7.73 -11.59
N THR A 65 1.85 8.93 -11.02
CA THR A 65 2.24 10.14 -11.77
C THR A 65 3.65 10.01 -12.35
N TRP A 66 4.57 9.43 -11.58
CA TRP A 66 5.93 9.13 -12.06
C TRP A 66 5.96 8.05 -13.13
N LEU A 67 5.14 7.01 -13.03
CA LEU A 67 5.02 5.98 -14.07
C LEU A 67 4.51 6.56 -15.40
N ASP A 68 3.55 7.49 -15.33
CA ASP A 68 2.99 8.14 -16.52
C ASP A 68 3.96 9.15 -17.14
N ASN A 69 4.70 9.93 -16.33
CA ASN A 69 5.60 10.98 -16.79
C ASN A 69 6.91 11.02 -15.97
N PRO A 70 7.84 10.07 -16.19
CA PRO A 70 9.01 9.89 -15.33
C PRO A 70 10.02 11.03 -15.42
N GLU A 71 10.15 11.70 -16.58
CA GLU A 71 11.09 12.81 -16.77
C GLU A 71 10.67 14.09 -16.02
N GLU A 72 9.37 14.40 -15.99
CA GLU A 72 8.84 15.61 -15.34
C GLU A 72 8.59 15.40 -13.83
N SER A 73 8.27 14.17 -13.42
CA SER A 73 7.78 13.88 -12.07
C SER A 73 8.87 13.35 -11.13
N TYR A 74 10.10 13.16 -11.61
CA TYR A 74 11.20 12.56 -10.84
C TYR A 74 11.46 13.31 -9.53
N ASP A 75 11.53 14.63 -9.55
CA ASP A 75 11.82 15.45 -8.35
C ASP A 75 10.70 15.41 -7.31
N HIS A 76 9.46 15.16 -7.75
CA HIS A 76 8.31 15.02 -6.86
C HIS A 76 8.26 13.64 -6.20
N TYR A 77 8.63 12.59 -6.92
CA TYR A 77 8.66 11.23 -6.39
C TYR A 77 9.87 10.98 -5.46
N ARG A 78 11.00 11.68 -5.66
CA ARG A 78 12.24 11.45 -4.90
C ARG A 78 12.30 12.10 -3.50
N ARG A 79 11.24 12.80 -3.07
CA ARG A 79 11.17 13.55 -1.79
C ARG A 79 10.45 12.75 -0.71
#